data_AF-A0A961I9B6-F1
#
_entry.id   AF-A0A961I9B6-F1
#
_cell.length_a   1.000
_cell.length_b   1.000
_cell.length_c   1.000
_cell.angle_alpha   90.00
_cell.angle_beta   90.00
_cell.angle_gamma   90.00
#
_symmetry.space_group_name_H-M   'P 1'
#
loop_
_entity.id
_entity.type
_entity.pdbx_description
1 polymer ?
#
loop_
_entity_poly.entity_id
_entity_poly.type
_entity_poly.pdbx_seq_one_letter_code
_entity_poly.pdbx_strand_id
1 'polypeptide(L)'
;MDDVRLYSGQILPNIMPVRSHSKSRPLFGLFLTIFLCVPSLTMAAEEIVLRDGQEQYQVGLNAQVFVDQTARMSIQDILSNNQLTFAPVNSGIPGYGYSTAAYWFRIPVRNDSGRQGWLLEVAYPLLDYVDLYAPGPEGYTRSL
;
A
#
# COMPACT_ATOMS: atom_id res chain seq x y z
N MET A 1 58.09 -47.25 56.76
CA MET A 1 59.38 -47.86 56.38
C MET A 1 59.51 -47.96 54.87
N ASP A 2 60.30 -47.13 54.22
CA ASP A 2 60.23 -45.67 54.14
C ASP A 2 61.09 -45.22 52.96
N ASP A 3 60.56 -44.26 52.21
CA ASP A 3 61.30 -43.27 51.43
C ASP A 3 62.00 -43.87 50.16
N VAL A 4 62.24 -43.22 49.01
CA VAL A 4 62.63 -41.84 48.76
C VAL A 4 62.41 -41.52 47.26
N ARG A 5 61.71 -40.41 47.04
CA ARG A 5 61.91 -39.26 46.13
C ARG A 5 62.55 -39.36 44.72
N LEU A 6 61.91 -38.54 43.88
CA LEU A 6 62.25 -38.00 42.56
C LEU A 6 63.63 -37.33 42.47
N TYR A 7 64.22 -37.34 41.27
CA TYR A 7 64.48 -36.25 40.27
C TYR A 7 65.48 -36.87 39.25
N SER A 8 65.74 -36.44 38.02
CA SER A 8 65.68 -35.18 37.27
C SER A 8 65.98 -35.54 35.80
N GLY A 9 65.60 -34.69 34.83
CA GLY A 9 66.54 -34.38 33.74
C GLY A 9 66.06 -34.50 32.29
N GLN A 10 65.94 -33.32 31.68
CA GLN A 10 66.53 -32.91 30.39
C GLN A 10 65.74 -33.00 29.05
N ILE A 11 65.25 -31.81 28.66
CA ILE A 11 65.40 -31.03 27.39
C ILE A 11 65.46 -31.72 26.00
N LEU A 12 64.54 -31.28 25.11
CA LEU A 12 64.68 -30.71 23.73
C LEU A 12 63.48 -31.13 22.82
N PRO A 13 63.21 -30.52 21.66
CA PRO A 13 62.76 -29.13 21.46
C PRO A 13 61.48 -29.01 20.57
N ASN A 14 60.86 -27.82 20.61
CA ASN A 14 60.23 -27.11 19.49
C ASN A 14 59.22 -27.82 18.57
N ILE A 15 57.91 -27.59 18.75
CA ILE A 15 56.94 -27.50 17.64
C ILE A 15 55.91 -26.41 17.98
N MET A 16 55.74 -25.45 17.08
CA MET A 16 54.84 -24.29 17.14
C MET A 16 53.38 -24.68 17.45
N PRO A 17 52.59 -23.85 18.16
CA PRO A 17 51.14 -24.05 18.21
C PRO A 17 50.48 -23.52 16.93
N VAL A 18 49.97 -24.44 16.08
CA VAL A 18 48.90 -24.13 15.12
C VAL A 18 47.59 -24.09 15.91
N ARG A 19 47.04 -22.90 16.14
CA ARG A 19 45.67 -22.75 16.65
C ARG A 19 44.82 -22.03 15.60
N SER A 20 44.10 -22.84 14.84
CA SER A 20 43.07 -22.44 13.89
C SER A 20 41.92 -21.73 14.62
N HIS A 21 41.64 -20.48 14.26
CA HIS A 21 40.39 -19.81 14.62
C HIS A 21 39.35 -20.08 13.53
N SER A 22 38.51 -21.10 13.71
CA SER A 22 37.24 -21.21 13.00
C SER A 22 36.27 -20.19 13.61
N LYS A 23 36.12 -19.03 12.99
CA LYS A 23 35.04 -18.08 13.31
C LYS A 23 33.76 -18.65 12.72
N SER A 24 32.87 -19.20 13.56
CA SER A 24 31.50 -19.51 13.16
C SER A 24 30.83 -18.20 12.73
N ARG A 25 30.50 -18.10 11.44
CA ARG A 25 29.85 -16.91 10.87
C ARG A 25 28.44 -16.83 11.46
N PRO A 26 28.04 -15.71 12.09
CA PRO A 26 26.69 -15.60 12.65
C PRO A 26 25.67 -15.54 11.51
N LEU A 27 24.94 -16.64 11.31
CA LEU A 27 23.83 -16.75 10.35
C LEU A 27 22.63 -15.85 10.72
N PHE A 28 22.74 -15.06 11.79
CA PHE A 28 21.72 -14.14 12.30
C PHE A 28 21.53 -12.90 11.42
N GLY A 29 22.60 -12.45 10.73
CA GLY A 29 22.54 -11.27 9.85
C GLY A 29 21.75 -11.49 8.56
N LEU A 30 21.59 -12.74 8.10
CA LEU A 30 20.86 -13.03 6.86
C LEU A 30 19.34 -12.90 7.04
N PHE A 31 18.83 -13.15 8.25
CA PHE A 31 17.40 -13.09 8.55
C PHE A 31 16.89 -11.64 8.68
N LEU A 32 17.74 -10.72 9.18
CA LEU A 32 17.41 -9.29 9.35
C LEU A 32 17.30 -8.56 7.99
N THR A 33 18.13 -8.94 7.02
CA THR A 33 18.16 -8.29 5.68
C THR A 33 16.95 -8.65 4.82
N ILE A 34 16.36 -9.83 5.01
CA ILE A 34 15.15 -10.25 4.27
C ILE A 34 13.90 -9.47 4.74
N PHE A 35 13.85 -9.05 6.01
CA PHE A 35 12.73 -8.26 6.54
C PHE A 35 12.74 -6.80 6.05
N LEU A 36 13.90 -6.26 5.66
CA LEU A 36 14.04 -4.87 5.20
C LEU A 36 13.64 -4.65 3.73
N CYS A 37 13.42 -5.74 2.98
CA CYS A 37 13.05 -5.71 1.57
C CYS A 37 11.63 -6.23 1.37
N VAL A 38 10.69 -5.89 2.27
CA VAL A 38 9.27 -6.01 1.95
C VAL A 38 8.94 -4.82 1.07
N PRO A 39 8.72 -4.99 -0.25
CA PRO A 39 8.27 -3.90 -1.08
C PRO A 39 6.96 -3.38 -0.47
N SER A 40 6.87 -2.07 -0.25
CA SER A 40 5.61 -1.44 0.13
C SER A 40 4.62 -1.70 -1.01
N LEU A 41 3.73 -2.68 -0.82
CA LEU A 41 2.62 -2.91 -1.75
C LEU A 41 1.80 -1.63 -1.77
N THR A 42 2.01 -0.82 -2.81
CA THR A 42 1.14 0.31 -3.09
C THR A 42 -0.17 -0.29 -3.57
N MET A 43 -1.18 -0.29 -2.71
CA MET A 43 -2.53 -0.73 -3.06
C MET A 43 -3.19 0.37 -3.89
N ALA A 44 -2.94 0.34 -5.19
CA ALA A 44 -3.73 1.11 -6.14
C ALA A 44 -5.13 0.50 -6.25
N ALA A 45 -6.15 1.34 -6.38
CA ALA A 45 -7.48 0.85 -6.71
C ALA A 45 -7.45 0.17 -8.09
N GLU A 46 -8.07 -0.99 -8.17
CA GLU A 46 -8.21 -1.72 -9.43
C GLU A 46 -9.12 -0.94 -10.39
N GLU A 47 -8.72 -0.85 -11.66
CA GLU A 47 -9.45 -0.12 -12.70
C GLU A 47 -10.69 -0.88 -13.15
N ILE A 48 -11.82 -0.18 -13.23
CA ILE A 48 -13.06 -0.73 -13.80
C ILE A 48 -12.97 -0.64 -15.33
N VAL A 49 -13.10 -1.79 -15.99
CA VAL A 49 -13.12 -1.87 -17.46
C VAL A 49 -14.55 -2.17 -17.92
N LEU A 50 -15.18 -1.18 -18.54
CA LEU A 50 -16.52 -1.31 -19.11
C LEU A 50 -16.44 -2.09 -20.41
N ARG A 51 -17.24 -3.15 -20.55
CA ARG A 51 -17.21 -4.10 -21.67
C ARG A 51 -18.61 -4.29 -22.23
N ASP A 52 -18.68 -4.62 -23.52
CA ASP A 52 -19.95 -5.02 -24.13
C ASP A 52 -20.50 -6.30 -23.46
N GLY A 53 -21.82 -6.37 -23.30
CA GLY A 53 -22.52 -7.51 -22.70
C GLY A 53 -22.63 -7.51 -21.17
N GLN A 54 -21.93 -6.60 -20.47
CA GLN A 54 -22.14 -6.34 -19.05
C GLN A 54 -22.88 -5.02 -18.88
N GLU A 55 -23.90 -4.98 -18.03
CA GLU A 55 -24.77 -3.79 -17.88
C GLU A 55 -24.53 -3.02 -16.58
N GLN A 56 -23.93 -3.66 -15.57
CA GLN A 56 -23.74 -3.08 -14.25
C GLN A 56 -22.37 -3.47 -13.67
N TYR A 57 -21.80 -2.54 -12.90
CA TYR A 57 -20.53 -2.71 -12.19
C TYR A 57 -20.69 -2.20 -10.77
N GLN A 58 -20.17 -2.95 -9.78
CA GLN A 58 -20.04 -2.43 -8.43
C GLN A 58 -18.76 -1.59 -8.36
N VAL A 59 -18.90 -0.30 -8.10
CA VAL A 59 -17.77 0.65 -8.16
C VAL A 59 -17.06 0.84 -6.83
N GLY A 60 -17.70 0.51 -5.71
CA GLY A 60 -17.22 0.87 -4.37
C GLY A 60 -15.84 0.30 -4.04
N LEU A 61 -15.58 -0.97 -4.35
CA LEU A 61 -14.28 -1.62 -4.07
C LEU A 61 -13.15 -1.13 -4.97
N ASN A 62 -13.49 -0.53 -6.10
CA ASN A 62 -12.55 0.08 -7.04
C ASN A 62 -12.36 1.58 -6.75
N ALA A 63 -13.03 2.12 -5.74
CA ALA A 63 -12.93 3.52 -5.39
C ALA A 63 -11.82 3.76 -4.36
N GLN A 64 -11.28 4.97 -4.40
CA GLN A 64 -10.50 5.54 -3.31
C GLN A 64 -11.21 6.78 -2.78
N VAL A 65 -11.02 7.10 -1.52
CA VAL A 65 -11.69 8.20 -0.84
C VAL A 65 -10.68 9.12 -0.15
N PHE A 66 -10.90 10.41 -0.28
CA PHE A 66 -10.29 11.44 0.53
C PHE A 66 -11.39 12.21 1.26
N VAL A 67 -11.18 12.54 2.53
CA VAL A 67 -12.19 13.21 3.37
C VAL A 67 -11.73 14.63 3.65
N ASP A 68 -12.41 15.61 3.05
CA ASP A 68 -12.24 17.03 3.35
C ASP A 68 -13.15 17.41 4.53
N GLN A 69 -12.55 17.47 5.72
CA GLN A 69 -13.25 17.87 6.95
C GLN A 69 -13.77 19.31 6.93
N THR A 70 -13.27 20.16 6.03
CA THR A 70 -13.69 21.56 5.92
C THR A 70 -14.86 21.74 4.96
N ALA A 71 -15.10 20.78 4.06
CA ALA A 71 -16.07 20.84 2.97
C ALA A 71 -15.96 22.12 2.12
N ARG A 72 -14.74 22.58 1.87
CA ARG A 72 -14.45 23.82 1.14
C ARG A 72 -13.52 23.63 -0.06
N MET A 73 -12.89 22.46 -0.19
CA MET A 73 -12.00 22.20 -1.31
C MET A 73 -12.80 22.17 -2.62
N SER A 74 -12.25 22.79 -3.67
CA SER A 74 -12.76 22.71 -5.03
C SER A 74 -12.13 21.54 -5.78
N ILE A 75 -12.69 21.17 -6.94
CA ILE A 75 -12.05 20.18 -7.82
C ILE A 75 -10.63 20.61 -8.23
N GLN A 76 -10.38 21.91 -8.40
CA GLN A 76 -9.05 22.43 -8.73
C GLN A 76 -8.04 22.20 -7.59
N ASP A 77 -8.48 22.38 -6.34
CA ASP A 77 -7.65 22.10 -5.16
C ASP A 77 -7.30 20.60 -5.08
N ILE A 78 -8.27 19.73 -5.37
CA ILE A 78 -8.07 18.28 -5.39
C ILE A 78 -7.09 17.87 -6.49
N LEU A 79 -7.25 18.40 -7.71
CA LEU A 79 -6.41 18.03 -8.85
C LEU A 79 -4.98 18.59 -8.75
N SER A 80 -4.81 19.75 -8.13
CA SER A 80 -3.50 20.42 -8.04
C SER A 80 -2.66 19.94 -6.86
N ASN A 81 -3.28 19.26 -5.88
CA ASN A 81 -2.62 18.86 -4.65
C ASN A 81 -2.20 17.39 -4.65
N ASN A 82 -0.96 17.14 -5.08
CA ASN A 82 -0.35 15.81 -5.11
C ASN A 82 -0.05 15.22 -3.72
N GLN A 83 -0.25 15.98 -2.63
CA GLN A 83 -0.05 15.51 -1.26
C GLN A 83 -1.32 14.89 -0.65
N LEU A 84 -2.46 14.96 -1.34
CA LEU A 84 -3.69 14.34 -0.87
C LEU A 84 -3.59 12.83 -0.96
N THR A 85 -3.76 12.17 0.19
CA THR A 85 -3.78 10.72 0.26
C THR A 85 -5.20 10.20 0.12
N PHE A 86 -5.48 9.55 -1.00
CA PHE A 86 -6.72 8.81 -1.22
C PHE A 86 -6.57 7.38 -0.70
N ALA A 87 -7.38 7.01 0.30
CA ALA A 87 -7.38 5.67 0.87
C ALA A 87 -8.33 4.74 0.09
N PRO A 88 -8.01 3.44 -0.06
CA PRO A 88 -8.93 2.50 -0.70
C PRO A 88 -10.24 2.39 0.08
N VAL A 89 -11.35 2.26 -0.64
CA VAL A 89 -12.66 2.00 -0.06
C VAL A 89 -12.80 0.49 0.17
N ASN A 90 -13.11 0.10 1.41
CA ASN A 90 -13.17 -1.30 1.82
C ASN A 90 -14.58 -1.92 1.73
N SER A 91 -15.50 -1.28 1.00
CA SER A 91 -16.91 -1.66 0.89
C SER A 91 -17.41 -1.49 -0.54
N GLY A 92 -18.22 -2.42 -1.04
CA GLY A 92 -18.91 -2.27 -2.33
C GLY A 92 -19.94 -1.13 -2.33
N ILE A 93 -20.46 -0.76 -1.16
CA ILE A 93 -21.41 0.33 -0.96
C ILE A 93 -20.94 1.11 0.27
N PRO A 94 -20.05 2.10 0.11
CA PRO A 94 -19.52 2.84 1.24
C PRO A 94 -20.63 3.68 1.91
N GLY A 95 -20.75 3.53 3.24
CA GLY A 95 -21.66 4.34 4.06
C GLY A 95 -20.87 5.05 5.15
N TYR A 96 -20.91 6.39 5.13
CA TYR A 96 -20.17 7.23 6.10
C TYR A 96 -21.08 7.89 7.15
N GLY A 97 -22.38 7.59 7.13
CA GLY A 97 -23.36 8.18 8.05
C GLY A 97 -23.52 9.70 7.86
N TYR A 98 -24.04 10.37 8.88
CA TYR A 98 -24.19 11.83 8.87
C TYR A 98 -22.86 12.49 9.20
N SER A 99 -22.41 13.36 8.29
CA SER A 99 -21.16 14.12 8.43
C SER A 99 -21.30 15.44 7.70
N THR A 100 -20.64 16.48 8.20
CA THR A 100 -20.52 17.77 7.50
C THR A 100 -19.29 17.82 6.58
N ALA A 101 -18.48 16.75 6.55
CA ALA A 101 -17.31 16.66 5.68
C ALA A 101 -17.73 16.36 4.23
N ALA A 102 -16.92 16.82 3.27
CA ALA A 102 -17.04 16.42 1.88
C ALA A 102 -16.20 15.16 1.61
N TYR A 103 -16.81 14.17 0.97
CA TYR A 103 -16.15 12.91 0.61
C TYR A 103 -15.81 12.92 -0.88
N TRP A 104 -14.52 12.97 -1.19
CA TRP A 104 -14.01 12.95 -2.55
C TRP A 104 -13.69 11.52 -2.95
N PHE A 105 -14.47 10.98 -3.88
CA PHE A 105 -14.23 9.65 -4.44
C PHE A 105 -13.49 9.75 -5.77
N ARG A 106 -12.48 8.90 -5.94
CA ARG A 106 -11.78 8.68 -7.19
C ARG A 106 -12.04 7.26 -7.65
N ILE A 107 -12.54 7.11 -8.87
CA ILE A 107 -12.85 5.81 -9.47
C ILE A 107 -12.09 5.72 -10.80
N PRO A 108 -11.10 4.84 -10.93
CA PRO A 108 -10.44 4.58 -12.20
C PRO A 108 -11.38 3.77 -13.11
N VAL A 109 -11.76 4.37 -14.24
CA VAL A 109 -12.67 3.75 -15.20
C VAL A 109 -12.07 3.87 -16.61
N ARG A 110 -12.04 2.75 -17.33
CA ARG A 110 -11.78 2.69 -18.78
C ARG A 110 -13.00 2.13 -19.50
N ASN A 111 -13.40 2.78 -20.58
CA ASN A 111 -14.50 2.31 -21.42
C ASN A 111 -13.97 1.61 -22.67
N ASP A 112 -13.99 0.28 -22.67
CA ASP A 112 -13.65 -0.56 -23.82
C ASP A 112 -14.91 -1.05 -24.56
N SER A 113 -16.10 -0.58 -24.17
CA SER A 113 -17.38 -0.94 -24.78
C SER A 113 -17.75 0.02 -25.93
N GLY A 114 -18.64 -0.42 -26.82
CA GLY A 114 -19.23 0.46 -27.84
C GLY A 114 -20.25 1.46 -27.29
N ARG A 115 -20.57 1.41 -25.99
CA ARG A 115 -21.60 2.23 -25.32
C ARG A 115 -21.00 3.53 -24.79
N GLN A 116 -21.62 4.66 -25.15
CA GLN A 116 -21.23 5.99 -24.64
C GLN A 116 -22.05 6.46 -23.43
N GLY A 117 -23.24 5.90 -23.20
CA GLY A 117 -24.15 6.29 -22.13
C GLY A 117 -24.05 5.41 -20.89
N TRP A 118 -23.03 5.64 -20.06
CA TRP A 118 -22.93 5.02 -18.73
C TRP A 118 -23.41 5.99 -17.66
N LEU A 119 -24.16 5.48 -16.68
CA LEU A 119 -24.66 6.28 -15.56
C LEU A 119 -23.96 5.82 -14.27
N LEU A 120 -23.51 6.77 -13.47
CA LEU A 120 -23.10 6.53 -12.10
C LEU A 120 -24.35 6.58 -11.21
N GLU A 121 -24.70 5.45 -10.61
CA GLU A 121 -25.80 5.37 -9.64
C GLU A 121 -25.28 5.66 -8.23
N VAL A 122 -25.92 6.60 -7.52
CA VAL A 122 -25.66 6.91 -6.12
C VAL A 122 -26.94 6.69 -5.31
N ALA A 123 -27.07 5.49 -4.74
CA ALA A 123 -28.28 5.06 -4.03
C ALA A 123 -28.30 5.55 -2.56
N TYR A 124 -28.19 6.87 -2.32
CA TYR A 124 -28.28 7.44 -0.97
C TYR A 124 -29.29 8.62 -0.93
N PRO A 125 -30.56 8.35 -0.59
CA PRO A 125 -31.64 9.34 -0.64
C PRO A 125 -31.47 10.57 0.26
N LEU A 126 -30.54 10.52 1.23
CA LEU A 126 -30.29 11.59 2.20
C LEU A 126 -29.11 12.50 1.80
N LEU A 127 -28.51 12.30 0.61
CA LEU A 127 -27.47 13.20 0.12
C LEU A 127 -28.08 14.54 -0.29
N ASP A 128 -27.56 15.63 0.27
CA ASP A 128 -27.96 16.98 -0.12
C ASP A 128 -27.38 17.37 -1.49
N TYR A 129 -26.11 17.00 -1.75
CA TYR A 129 -25.37 17.37 -2.96
C TYR A 129 -24.46 16.23 -3.43
N VAL A 130 -24.39 16.05 -4.75
CA VAL A 130 -23.44 15.15 -5.43
C VAL A 130 -22.97 15.85 -6.70
N ASP A 131 -21.65 15.92 -6.85
CA ASP A 131 -21.00 16.41 -8.06
C ASP A 131 -20.23 15.27 -8.73
N LEU A 132 -20.37 15.13 -10.04
CA LEU A 132 -19.56 14.22 -10.84
C LEU A 132 -18.60 15.00 -11.72
N TYR A 133 -17.30 14.75 -11.57
CA TYR A 133 -16.26 15.32 -12.43
C TYR A 133 -15.68 14.24 -13.32
N ALA A 134 -15.78 14.39 -14.64
CA ALA A 134 -15.25 13.46 -15.63
C ALA A 134 -14.20 14.14 -16.52
N PRO A 135 -13.19 13.41 -17.03
CA PRO A 135 -12.27 13.95 -18.04
C PRO A 135 -13.02 14.40 -19.30
N GLY A 136 -12.63 15.56 -19.81
CA GLY A 136 -13.16 16.20 -21.01
C GLY A 136 -12.05 16.94 -21.77
N PRO A 137 -12.38 17.66 -22.86
CA PRO A 137 -11.39 18.23 -23.78
C PRO A 137 -10.41 19.21 -23.14
N GLU A 138 -10.84 19.96 -22.12
CA GLU A 138 -10.06 21.02 -21.46
C GLU A 138 -9.65 20.66 -20.02
N GLY A 139 -9.83 19.40 -19.59
CA GLY A 139 -9.58 18.97 -18.21
C GLY A 139 -10.77 18.21 -17.64
N TYR A 140 -11.18 18.51 -16.41
CA TYR A 140 -12.35 17.86 -15.79
C TYR A 140 -13.60 18.73 -15.97
N THR A 141 -14.71 18.11 -16.39
CA THR A 141 -16.03 18.76 -16.54
C THR A 141 -16.99 18.24 -15.50
N ARG A 142 -17.76 19.14 -14.87
CA ARG A 142 -18.86 18.79 -13.94
C ARG A 142 -20.06 18.31 -14.76
N SER A 143 -20.50 17.07 -14.54
CA SER A 143 -21.55 16.39 -15.32
C SER A 143 -22.89 16.24 -14.60
N LEU A 144 -22.95 16.57 -13.30
CA LEU A 144 -24.13 16.60 -12.42
C LEU A 144 -23.97 17.82 -11.50
#